data_AF-N1QXL4-F1
#
_entry.id   AF-N1QXL4-F1
#
_cell.length_a   1.000
_cell.length_b   1.000
_cell.length_c   1.000
_cell.angle_alpha   90.00
_cell.angle_beta   90.00
_cell.angle_gamma   90.00
#
_symmetry.space_group_name_H-M   'P 1'
#
loop_
_entity.id
_entity.type
_entity.pdbx_description
1 polymer ?
#
loop_
_entity_poly.entity_id
_entity_poly.type
_entity_poly.pdbx_seq_one_letter_code
_entity_poly.pdbx_strand_id
1 'polypeptide(L)'
;MSKELDSNLFKCICDQHANHVVQKCMECVQPQYIQFIYRRLCGKAKMLSTHPYGCHVVQVKMLEFCKDPQIMDRFITEILDCVKELSIDPYGNYVVQGMIIHQYANCVVRQLIDVVNDWQFNVMLDVLRRNRETFVMYAQGRQVIAQVKRLLNGMAPSPDSFGSQFL
;
A
#
# COMPACT_ATOMS: atom_id res chain seq x y z
N MET A 1 -13.86 -9.11 -25.54
CA MET A 1 -12.48 -8.57 -25.50
C MET A 1 -11.96 -8.25 -24.09
N SER A 2 -12.74 -7.66 -23.16
CA SER A 2 -12.21 -7.28 -21.83
C SER A 2 -11.80 -8.45 -20.93
N LYS A 3 -12.50 -9.60 -20.97
CA LYS A 3 -12.22 -10.77 -20.12
C LYS A 3 -10.93 -11.51 -20.46
N GLU A 4 -10.53 -11.57 -21.74
CA GLU A 4 -9.32 -12.30 -22.14
C GLU A 4 -8.05 -11.54 -21.75
N LEU A 5 -8.05 -10.22 -21.95
CA LEU A 5 -6.99 -9.32 -21.47
C LEU A 5 -6.82 -9.39 -19.95
N ASP A 6 -7.93 -9.48 -19.19
CA ASP A 6 -7.89 -9.66 -17.74
C ASP A 6 -7.23 -11.00 -17.37
N SER A 7 -7.66 -12.10 -17.97
CA SER A 7 -7.13 -13.43 -17.65
C SER A 7 -5.64 -13.57 -17.97
N ASN A 8 -5.17 -12.90 -19.03
CA ASN A 8 -3.77 -12.94 -19.43
C ASN A 8 -2.89 -12.03 -18.56
N LEU A 9 -3.36 -10.83 -18.19
CA LEU A 9 -2.61 -9.95 -17.31
C LEU A 9 -2.38 -10.58 -15.92
N PHE A 10 -3.39 -11.21 -15.34
CA PHE A 10 -3.23 -11.90 -14.06
C PHE A 10 -2.26 -13.06 -14.12
N LYS A 11 -2.33 -13.87 -15.20
CA LYS A 11 -1.34 -14.93 -15.43
C LYS A 11 0.07 -14.35 -15.50
N CYS A 12 0.26 -13.22 -16.19
CA CYS A 12 1.56 -12.57 -16.27
C CYS A 12 2.05 -12.05 -14.91
N ILE A 13 1.19 -11.44 -14.10
CA ILE A 13 1.56 -10.94 -12.76
C ILE A 13 1.92 -12.08 -11.80
N CYS A 14 1.20 -13.20 -11.89
CA CYS A 14 1.40 -14.36 -11.05
C CYS A 14 2.47 -15.34 -11.58
N ASP A 15 3.11 -15.04 -12.71
CA ASP A 15 4.14 -15.87 -13.31
C ASP A 15 5.54 -15.42 -12.88
N GLN A 16 6.45 -16.38 -12.68
CA GLN A 16 7.82 -16.15 -12.19
C GLN A 16 8.71 -15.32 -13.13
N HIS A 17 8.40 -15.23 -14.43
CA HIS A 17 9.18 -14.46 -15.41
C HIS A 17 8.40 -13.28 -15.97
N ALA A 18 7.13 -13.47 -16.30
CA ALA A 18 6.30 -12.42 -16.87
C ALA A 18 6.00 -11.29 -15.87
N ASN A 19 6.08 -11.54 -14.56
CA ASN A 19 5.94 -10.48 -13.56
C ASN A 19 6.99 -9.37 -13.76
N HIS A 20 8.22 -9.73 -14.15
CA HIS A 20 9.28 -8.75 -14.41
C HIS A 20 8.98 -7.88 -15.63
N VAL A 21 8.35 -8.46 -16.66
CA VAL A 21 7.92 -7.71 -17.85
C VAL A 21 6.84 -6.71 -17.46
N VAL A 22 5.83 -7.13 -16.67
CA VAL A 22 4.78 -6.22 -16.18
C VAL A 22 5.38 -5.10 -15.33
N GLN A 23 6.30 -5.43 -14.40
CA GLN A 23 6.99 -4.42 -13.60
C GLN A 23 7.77 -3.42 -14.46
N LYS A 24 8.52 -3.89 -15.46
CA LYS A 24 9.29 -3.03 -16.36
C LYS A 24 8.38 -2.17 -17.24
N CYS A 25 7.24 -2.70 -17.69
CA CYS A 25 6.23 -1.92 -18.37
C CYS A 25 5.69 -0.80 -17.47
N MET A 26 5.42 -1.08 -16.19
CA MET A 26 4.93 -0.06 -15.25
C MET A 26 5.97 1.03 -14.93
N GLU A 27 7.27 0.72 -15.03
CA GLU A 27 8.36 1.70 -14.86
C GLU A 27 8.61 2.57 -16.10
N CYS A 28 8.66 1.95 -17.28
CA CYS A 28 9.19 2.61 -18.48
C CYS A 28 8.11 3.18 -19.39
N VAL A 29 6.86 2.72 -19.25
CA VAL A 29 5.76 3.16 -20.11
C VAL A 29 5.01 4.31 -19.46
N GLN A 30 4.66 5.32 -20.26
CA GLN A 30 3.93 6.48 -19.77
C GLN A 30 2.59 6.04 -19.12
N PRO A 31 2.21 6.63 -17.96
CA PRO A 31 1.02 6.21 -17.19
C PRO A 31 -0.27 6.09 -18.00
N GLN A 32 -0.44 6.92 -19.03
CA GLN A 32 -1.60 6.92 -19.92
C GLN A 32 -1.81 5.60 -20.68
N TYR A 33 -0.73 4.86 -21.00
CA TYR A 33 -0.82 3.60 -21.73
C TYR A 33 -0.96 2.38 -20.80
N ILE A 34 -0.61 2.52 -19.53
CA ILE A 34 -0.66 1.45 -18.51
C ILE A 34 -1.78 1.64 -17.50
N GLN A 35 -2.61 2.68 -17.66
CA GLN A 35 -3.71 2.98 -16.75
C GLN A 35 -4.69 1.81 -16.63
N PHE A 36 -4.85 1.03 -17.70
CA PHE A 36 -5.67 -0.17 -17.69
C PHE A 36 -5.13 -1.23 -16.70
N ILE A 37 -3.80 -1.36 -16.56
CA ILE A 37 -3.17 -2.29 -15.62
C ILE A 37 -3.60 -1.92 -14.21
N TYR A 38 -3.40 -0.67 -13.81
CA TYR A 38 -3.78 -0.19 -12.48
C TYR A 38 -5.26 -0.40 -12.17
N ARG A 39 -6.16 -0.07 -13.13
CA ARG A 39 -7.60 -0.32 -12.97
C ARG A 39 -7.94 -1.79 -12.78
N ARG A 40 -7.12 -2.70 -13.30
CA ARG A 40 -7.35 -4.15 -13.16
C ARG A 40 -6.79 -4.72 -11.88
N LEU A 41 -5.84 -4.05 -11.24
CA LEU A 41 -5.37 -4.45 -9.91
C LEU A 41 -6.43 -4.13 -8.83
N CYS A 42 -7.23 -3.09 -9.04
CA CYS A 42 -8.41 -2.81 -8.20
C CYS A 42 -9.41 -3.98 -8.24
N GLY A 43 -10.03 -4.25 -7.09
CA GLY A 43 -10.88 -5.40 -6.79
C GLY A 43 -10.09 -6.65 -6.41
N LYS A 44 -8.76 -6.64 -6.51
CA LYS A 44 -7.90 -7.80 -6.26
C LYS A 44 -6.69 -7.49 -5.39
N ALA A 45 -6.69 -6.36 -4.68
CA ALA A 45 -5.55 -5.91 -3.89
C ALA A 45 -5.06 -6.99 -2.92
N LYS A 46 -5.97 -7.56 -2.10
CA LYS A 46 -5.65 -8.65 -1.16
C LYS A 46 -4.96 -9.84 -1.83
N MET A 47 -5.58 -10.39 -2.88
CA MET A 47 -5.08 -11.58 -3.58
C MET A 47 -3.68 -11.36 -4.15
N LEU A 48 -3.44 -10.18 -4.73
CA LEU A 48 -2.14 -9.83 -5.30
C LEU A 48 -1.09 -9.58 -4.20
N SER A 49 -1.48 -8.91 -3.12
CA SER A 49 -0.59 -8.58 -2.00
C SER A 49 -0.09 -9.81 -1.23
N THR A 50 -0.88 -10.89 -1.17
CA THR A 50 -0.46 -12.16 -0.54
C THR A 50 0.22 -13.11 -1.53
N HIS A 51 0.35 -12.75 -2.80
CA HIS A 51 0.95 -13.61 -3.82
C HIS A 51 2.48 -13.45 -3.86
N PRO A 52 3.27 -14.54 -3.93
CA PRO A 52 4.74 -14.48 -3.93
C PRO A 52 5.35 -13.54 -4.98
N TYR A 53 4.73 -13.45 -6.17
CA TYR A 53 5.16 -12.55 -7.24
C TYR A 53 4.29 -11.30 -7.36
N GLY A 54 3.02 -11.39 -6.95
CA GLY A 54 2.06 -10.30 -7.10
C GLY A 54 2.32 -9.16 -6.10
N CYS A 55 2.86 -9.50 -4.94
CA CYS A 55 3.18 -8.54 -3.89
C CYS A 55 4.21 -7.51 -4.37
N HIS A 56 5.18 -7.92 -5.19
CA HIS A 56 6.19 -7.03 -5.78
C HIS A 56 5.57 -6.03 -6.76
N VAL A 57 4.62 -6.48 -7.59
CA VAL A 57 3.88 -5.60 -8.52
C VAL A 57 3.06 -4.57 -7.74
N VAL A 58 2.37 -5.00 -6.67
CA VAL A 58 1.57 -4.11 -5.83
C VAL A 58 2.47 -3.12 -5.06
N GLN A 59 3.46 -3.61 -4.34
CA GLN A 59 4.29 -2.82 -3.44
C GLN A 59 5.12 -1.79 -4.21
N VAL A 60 5.81 -2.23 -5.27
CA VAL A 60 6.80 -1.40 -5.95
C VAL A 60 6.15 -0.59 -7.07
N LYS A 61 5.10 -1.08 -7.74
CA LYS A 61 4.62 -0.43 -8.97
C LYS A 61 3.29 0.28 -8.84
N MET A 62 2.32 -0.31 -8.14
CA MET A 62 1.05 0.34 -7.88
C MET A 62 1.24 1.56 -6.96
N LEU A 63 1.92 1.37 -5.82
CA LEU A 63 2.08 2.45 -4.84
C LEU A 63 3.02 3.57 -5.34
N GLU A 64 4.06 3.25 -6.11
CA GLU A 64 5.08 4.24 -6.55
C GLU A 64 4.70 5.01 -7.82
N PHE A 65 4.09 4.35 -8.82
CA PHE A 65 3.94 4.93 -10.17
C PHE A 65 2.50 5.29 -10.54
N CYS A 66 1.49 4.85 -9.78
CA CYS A 66 0.11 5.21 -10.06
C CYS A 66 -0.16 6.66 -9.64
N LYS A 67 -0.31 7.54 -10.63
CA LYS A 67 -0.59 8.97 -10.44
C LYS A 67 -2.08 9.32 -10.46
N ASP A 68 -2.95 8.33 -10.68
CA ASP A 68 -4.40 8.52 -10.70
C ASP A 68 -4.97 8.48 -9.28
N PRO A 69 -5.49 9.60 -8.73
CA PRO A 69 -5.96 9.63 -7.35
C PRO A 69 -7.16 8.73 -7.09
N GLN A 70 -8.05 8.56 -8.08
CA GLN A 70 -9.27 7.74 -7.91
C GLN A 70 -8.93 6.25 -7.85
N ILE A 71 -7.98 5.81 -8.68
CA ILE A 71 -7.52 4.42 -8.66
C ILE A 71 -6.74 4.14 -7.38
N MET A 72 -5.86 5.07 -6.97
CA MET A 72 -5.11 4.95 -5.73
C MET A 72 -6.02 4.91 -4.50
N ASP A 73 -7.03 5.77 -4.42
CA ASP A 73 -7.96 5.80 -3.30
C ASP A 73 -8.75 4.49 -3.16
N ARG A 74 -9.25 3.95 -4.28
CA ARG A 74 -9.90 2.63 -4.28
C ARG A 74 -8.95 1.52 -3.85
N PHE A 75 -7.74 1.50 -4.39
CA PHE A 75 -6.76 0.47 -4.08
C PHE A 75 -6.33 0.51 -2.62
N ILE A 76 -6.07 1.71 -2.08
CA ILE A 76 -5.75 1.91 -0.66
C ILE A 76 -6.91 1.44 0.22
N THR A 77 -8.15 1.79 -0.13
CA THR A 77 -9.34 1.33 0.60
C THR A 77 -9.40 -0.20 0.69
N GLU A 78 -9.19 -0.91 -0.42
CA GLU A 78 -9.17 -2.38 -0.44
C GLU A 78 -8.04 -2.99 0.42
N ILE A 79 -6.85 -2.38 0.40
CA ILE A 79 -5.73 -2.80 1.26
C ILE A 79 -6.07 -2.58 2.74
N LEU A 80 -6.70 -1.44 3.07
CA LEU A 80 -7.10 -1.10 4.43
C LEU A 80 -8.15 -2.07 4.97
N ASP A 81 -9.12 -2.47 4.15
CA ASP A 81 -10.12 -3.50 4.52
C ASP A 81 -9.48 -4.84 4.91
N CYS A 82 -8.31 -5.15 4.32
CA CYS A 82 -7.62 -6.43 4.51
C CYS A 82 -6.32 -6.29 5.32
N VAL A 83 -6.03 -5.11 5.89
CA VAL A 83 -4.68 -4.81 6.42
C VAL A 83 -4.28 -5.72 7.57
N LYS A 84 -5.25 -6.19 8.37
CA LYS A 84 -5.01 -7.16 9.45
C LYS A 84 -4.39 -8.46 8.92
N GLU A 85 -5.00 -9.01 7.88
CA GLU A 85 -4.55 -10.26 7.26
C GLU A 85 -3.23 -10.04 6.52
N LEU A 86 -3.10 -8.92 5.80
CA LEU A 86 -1.87 -8.59 5.08
C LEU A 86 -0.69 -8.39 6.04
N SER A 87 -0.89 -7.82 7.22
CA SER A 87 0.20 -7.53 8.17
C SER A 87 0.82 -8.77 8.79
N ILE A 88 0.11 -9.89 8.79
CA ILE A 88 0.60 -11.17 9.31
C ILE A 88 1.01 -12.13 8.19
N ASP A 89 0.65 -11.80 6.95
CA ASP A 89 1.01 -12.57 5.76
C ASP A 89 2.50 -12.36 5.41
N PRO A 90 3.25 -13.43 5.03
CA PRO A 90 4.67 -13.35 4.71
C PRO A 90 5.00 -12.43 3.52
N TYR A 91 4.05 -12.13 2.64
CA TYR A 91 4.23 -11.22 1.50
C TYR A 91 3.46 -9.91 1.69
N GLY A 92 2.23 -10.00 2.20
CA GLY A 92 1.36 -8.85 2.45
C GLY A 92 1.96 -7.83 3.41
N ASN A 93 2.78 -8.27 4.36
CA ASN A 93 3.39 -7.36 5.34
C ASN A 93 4.31 -6.34 4.67
N TYR A 94 4.97 -6.72 3.58
CA TYR A 94 5.79 -5.81 2.78
C TYR A 94 4.93 -4.78 2.06
N VAL A 95 3.74 -5.15 1.59
CA VAL A 95 2.79 -4.20 1.00
C VAL A 95 2.30 -3.21 2.04
N VAL A 96 1.95 -3.66 3.26
CA VAL A 96 1.51 -2.76 4.34
C VAL A 96 2.64 -1.82 4.76
N GLN A 97 3.86 -2.35 4.91
CA GLN A 97 5.04 -1.53 5.17
C GLN A 97 5.33 -0.58 4.02
N GLY A 98 5.18 -1.01 2.77
CA GLY A 98 5.34 -0.17 1.58
C GLY A 98 4.28 0.92 1.50
N MET A 99 3.05 0.66 1.96
CA MET A 99 2.02 1.69 2.05
C MET A 99 2.38 2.74 3.11
N ILE A 100 2.85 2.31 4.29
CA ILE A 100 3.30 3.20 5.37
C ILE A 100 4.56 3.95 4.95
N ILE A 101 5.54 3.27 4.36
CA ILE A 101 6.76 3.91 3.93
C ILE A 101 6.44 4.81 2.76
N HIS A 102 5.75 4.41 1.71
CA HIS A 102 5.52 5.25 0.54
C HIS A 102 4.59 6.45 0.82
N GLN A 103 3.53 6.26 1.63
CA GLN A 103 2.70 7.38 2.08
C GLN A 103 3.51 8.40 2.91
N TYR A 104 4.58 7.97 3.59
CA TYR A 104 5.41 8.84 4.45
C TYR A 104 6.84 9.13 3.91
N ALA A 105 7.33 8.43 2.90
CA ALA A 105 8.61 8.63 2.22
C ALA A 105 8.43 9.62 1.08
N ASN A 106 7.20 9.72 0.55
CA ASN A 106 6.75 10.98 -0.03
C ASN A 106 6.73 12.14 0.99
N CYS A 107 6.72 11.88 2.30
CA CYS A 107 6.69 12.91 3.34
C CYS A 107 8.06 13.37 3.88
N VAL A 108 9.15 12.63 3.69
CA VAL A 108 10.48 13.20 4.06
C VAL A 108 10.86 14.33 3.10
N VAL A 109 10.31 14.35 1.88
CA VAL A 109 10.39 15.47 0.92
C VAL A 109 9.26 16.49 1.09
N ARG A 110 8.28 16.21 1.96
CA ARG A 110 7.12 17.07 2.23
C ARG A 110 7.25 17.69 3.62
N GLN A 111 8.36 18.38 3.84
CA GLN A 111 8.53 19.33 4.95
C GLN A 111 7.59 20.57 4.80
N LEU A 112 6.42 20.41 4.17
CA LEU A 112 5.44 21.42 3.76
C LEU A 112 4.02 20.82 3.83
N ILE A 113 3.58 20.57 5.05
CA ILE A 113 2.26 20.85 5.68
C ILE A 113 0.92 20.84 4.90
N ASP A 114 0.78 20.76 3.57
CA ASP A 114 -0.53 21.04 2.92
C ASP A 114 -1.16 19.95 2.03
N VAL A 115 -0.54 18.78 1.78
CA VAL A 115 -1.02 17.89 0.69
C VAL A 115 -1.02 16.37 1.00
N VAL A 116 -1.01 15.95 2.27
CA VAL A 116 -1.45 14.57 2.59
C VAL A 116 -2.95 14.65 2.86
N ASN A 117 -3.78 13.85 2.17
CA ASN A 117 -5.20 13.77 2.52
C ASN A 117 -5.31 13.14 3.92
N ASP A 118 -5.53 13.96 4.94
CA ASP A 118 -5.67 13.58 6.36
C ASP A 118 -6.58 12.39 6.55
N TRP A 119 -7.58 12.25 5.69
CA TRP A 119 -8.52 11.13 5.71
C TRP A 119 -7.83 9.76 5.57
N GLN A 120 -6.96 9.55 4.58
CA GLN A 120 -6.33 8.23 4.39
C GLN A 120 -5.40 7.86 5.54
N PHE A 121 -4.66 8.86 6.05
CA PHE A 121 -3.82 8.71 7.22
C PHE A 121 -4.65 8.39 8.48
N ASN A 122 -5.73 9.14 8.71
CA ASN A 122 -6.64 8.91 9.84
C ASN A 122 -7.34 7.56 9.74
N VAL A 123 -7.75 7.13 8.54
CA VAL A 123 -8.30 5.78 8.33
C VAL A 123 -7.24 4.73 8.62
N MET A 124 -6.00 4.91 8.17
CA MET A 124 -4.91 3.98 8.49
C MET A 124 -4.65 3.89 10.00
N LEU A 125 -4.59 5.03 10.69
CA LEU A 125 -4.46 5.07 12.15
C LEU A 125 -5.66 4.44 12.86
N ASP A 126 -6.87 4.71 12.40
CA ASP A 126 -8.11 4.16 12.95
C ASP A 126 -8.16 2.64 12.79
N VAL A 127 -7.79 2.11 11.62
CA VAL A 127 -7.70 0.67 11.40
C VAL A 127 -6.61 0.04 12.27
N LEU A 128 -5.44 0.66 12.42
CA LEU A 128 -4.40 0.18 13.34
C LEU A 128 -4.85 0.20 14.80
N ARG A 129 -5.58 1.25 15.22
CA ARG A 129 -6.13 1.38 16.58
C ARG A 129 -7.18 0.32 16.87
N ARG A 130 -8.16 0.16 15.98
CA ARG A 130 -9.24 -0.85 16.10
C ARG A 130 -8.72 -2.28 16.15
N ASN A 131 -7.50 -2.51 15.65
CA ASN A 131 -6.93 -3.84 15.48
C ASN A 131 -5.64 -4.07 16.27
N ARG A 132 -5.31 -3.14 17.18
CA ARG A 132 -4.04 -3.12 17.92
C ARG A 132 -3.71 -4.45 18.59
N GLU A 133 -4.69 -5.06 19.27
CA GLU A 133 -4.48 -6.32 19.98
C GLU A 133 -4.02 -7.43 19.03
N THR A 134 -4.67 -7.55 17.87
CA THR A 134 -4.28 -8.50 16.83
C THR A 134 -2.85 -8.22 16.36
N PHE A 135 -2.51 -6.97 16.05
CA PHE A 135 -1.18 -6.62 15.57
C PHE A 135 -0.07 -6.85 16.61
N VAL A 136 -0.36 -6.65 17.90
CA VAL A 136 0.61 -6.87 18.99
C VAL A 136 0.93 -8.36 19.15
N MET A 137 -0.02 -9.25 18.86
CA MET A 137 0.18 -10.70 18.95
C MET A 137 1.23 -11.20 17.95
N TYR A 138 1.30 -10.62 16.74
CA TYR A 138 2.21 -11.08 15.68
C TYR A 138 3.49 -10.26 15.60
N ALA A 139 4.63 -10.93 15.38
CA ALA A 139 5.94 -10.27 15.30
C ALA A 139 6.00 -9.19 14.20
N GLN A 140 5.42 -9.49 13.04
CA GLN A 140 5.33 -8.60 11.89
C GLN A 140 4.39 -7.42 12.16
N GLY A 141 3.24 -7.68 12.81
CA GLY A 141 2.32 -6.63 13.24
C GLY A 141 2.96 -5.64 14.23
N ARG A 142 3.80 -6.13 15.17
CA ARG A 142 4.59 -5.26 16.06
C ARG A 142 5.59 -4.38 15.31
N GLN A 143 6.22 -4.88 14.24
CA GLN A 143 7.12 -4.08 13.41
C GLN A 143 6.38 -2.95 12.68
N VAL A 144 5.19 -3.24 12.15
CA VAL A 144 4.31 -2.23 11.52
C VAL A 144 3.93 -1.13 12.53
N ILE A 145 3.50 -1.50 13.74
CA ILE A 145 3.20 -0.53 14.82
C ILE A 145 4.44 0.31 15.16
N ALA A 146 5.61 -0.32 15.30
CA ALA A 146 6.85 0.39 15.61
C ALA A 146 7.25 1.38 14.49
N GLN A 147 6.99 1.04 13.23
CA GLN A 147 7.22 1.93 12.09
C GLN A 147 6.33 3.17 12.16
N VAL A 148 5.02 2.99 12.41
CA VAL A 148 4.07 4.10 12.54
C VAL A 148 4.42 4.98 13.74
N LYS A 149 4.79 4.39 14.89
CA LYS A 149 5.26 5.16 16.05
C LYS A 149 6.49 6.01 15.73
N ARG A 150 7.47 5.45 15.01
CA ARG A 150 8.65 6.21 14.56
C ARG A 150 8.28 7.37 13.65
N LEU A 151 7.32 7.16 12.75
CA LEU A 151 6.83 8.21 11.85
C LEU A 151 6.10 9.33 12.59
N LEU A 152 5.23 8.98 13.53
CA LEU A 152 4.53 9.95 14.39
C LEU A 152 5.50 10.75 15.26
N ASN A 153 6.54 10.11 15.79
CA ASN A 153 7.56 10.78 16.62
C ASN A 153 8.52 11.67 15.81
N GLY A 154 8.68 11.41 14.50
CA GLY A 154 9.50 12.23 13.60
C GLY A 154 8.78 13.46 13.05
N MET A 155 7.45 13.55 13.20
CA MET A 155 6.68 14.75 12.94
C MET A 155 6.85 15.70 14.13
N ALA A 156 7.28 16.94 13.89
CA ALA A 156 7.43 17.94 14.96
C ALA A 156 6.15 18.00 15.81
N PRO A 157 6.24 18.21 17.14
CA PRO A 157 5.07 18.22 17.99
C PRO A 157 4.18 19.42 17.64
N SER A 158 3.14 19.16 16.84
CA SER A 158 1.95 20.00 16.79
C SER A 158 1.30 19.96 18.19
N PRO A 159 0.76 21.08 18.70
CA PRO A 159 0.06 21.11 19.98
C PRO A 159 -1.13 20.14 20.04
N ASP A 160 -1.65 19.71 18.89
CA ASP A 160 -2.63 18.63 18.80
C ASP A 160 -1.91 17.29 18.65
N SER A 161 -1.37 16.82 19.78
CA SER A 161 -0.68 15.55 19.94
C SER A 161 -1.60 14.33 19.68
N PHE A 162 -1.88 14.06 18.40
CA PHE A 162 -2.69 12.92 17.95
C PHE A 162 -2.00 11.55 18.16
N GLY A 163 -0.69 11.52 18.40
CA GLY A 163 0.13 10.31 18.36
C GLY A 163 0.66 9.78 19.70
N SER A 164 0.75 10.62 20.75
CA SER A 164 1.49 10.25 21.97
C SER A 164 0.70 9.42 22.99
N GLN A 165 -0.63 9.33 22.86
CA GLN A 165 -1.49 8.56 23.78
C GLN A 165 -2.16 7.32 23.19
N PHE A 166 -2.05 7.06 21.88
CA PHE A 166 -3.01 6.18 21.18
C PHE A 166 -2.42 4.96 20.44
N LEU A 167 -1.12 4.64 20.61
CA LEU A 167 -0.50 3.40 20.12
C LEU A 167 0.42 2.73 21.15
#